data_AF-A0A7G8BIN2-F1
#
_entry.id   AF-A0A7G8BIN2-F1
#
_cell.length_a   1.000
_cell.length_b   1.000
_cell.length_c   1.000
_cell.angle_alpha   90.00
_cell.angle_beta   90.00
_cell.angle_gamma   90.00
#
_symmetry.space_group_name_H-M   'P 1'
#
loop_
_entity.id
_entity.type
_entity.pdbx_description
1 polymer ?
#
loop_
_entity_poly.entity_id
_entity_poly.type
_entity_poly.pdbx_seq_one_letter_code
_entity_poly.pdbx_strand_id
1 'polypeptide(L)'
;MSRTDDRSLLSALLDSWDRNNTILVNLLRALPEGGLDAKVVEGSPSVARMFMHIHYVRLVFVSEDAPEFAGPVPEGEWRNGRDRSRIADMLNESGKVVREAVKGRLESGKDMDLHYDHPILFLQHMIWHEGYHHGQIKLALKVTGHAFDDEKIGPVTWGVWMDKGRS
;
A
#
# COMPACT_ATOMS: atom_id res chain seq x y z
N MET A 1 -11.26 -21.33 -19.70
CA MET A 1 -11.36 -21.37 -18.23
C MET A 1 -12.82 -21.12 -17.86
N SER A 2 -13.35 -21.71 -16.79
CA SER A 2 -14.76 -21.51 -16.46
C SER A 2 -14.97 -20.18 -15.73
N ARG A 3 -16.15 -19.56 -15.88
CA ARG A 3 -16.53 -18.31 -15.19
C ARG A 3 -16.49 -18.42 -13.65
N THR A 4 -16.41 -19.64 -13.11
CA THR A 4 -16.25 -19.91 -11.67
C THR A 4 -14.78 -19.83 -11.27
N ASP A 5 -13.87 -20.33 -12.12
CA ASP A 5 -12.42 -20.24 -11.91
C ASP A 5 -11.96 -18.77 -11.97
N ASP A 6 -12.48 -18.00 -12.92
CA ASP A 6 -12.13 -16.57 -13.08
C ASP A 6 -12.55 -15.72 -11.87
N ARG A 7 -13.71 -16.01 -11.27
CA ARG A 7 -14.17 -15.35 -10.04
C ARG A 7 -13.32 -15.72 -8.83
N SER A 8 -12.81 -16.95 -8.79
CA SER A 8 -11.89 -17.37 -7.73
C SER A 8 -10.52 -16.68 -7.86
N LEU A 9 -10.03 -16.49 -9.09
CA LEU A 9 -8.77 -15.79 -9.36
C LEU A 9 -8.86 -14.29 -9.06
N LEU A 10 -9.93 -13.62 -9.52
CA LEU A 10 -10.16 -12.21 -9.18
C LEU A 10 -10.20 -12.01 -7.67
N SER A 11 -10.91 -12.89 -6.96
CA SER A 11 -10.99 -12.83 -5.50
C SER A 11 -9.61 -12.98 -4.84
N ALA A 12 -8.77 -13.90 -5.32
CA ALA A 12 -7.41 -14.09 -4.81
C ALA A 12 -6.50 -12.87 -5.08
N LEU A 13 -6.59 -12.28 -6.28
CA LEU A 13 -5.83 -11.08 -6.64
C LEU A 13 -6.20 -9.90 -5.74
N LEU A 14 -7.50 -9.68 -5.58
CA LEU A 14 -8.03 -8.60 -4.74
C LEU A 14 -7.73 -8.84 -3.24
N ASP A 15 -7.77 -10.09 -2.76
CA ASP A 15 -7.37 -10.43 -1.39
C ASP A 15 -5.88 -10.16 -1.15
N SER A 16 -5.00 -10.43 -2.14
CA SER A 16 -3.57 -10.12 -2.02
C SER A 16 -3.31 -8.61 -1.80
N TRP A 17 -4.11 -7.77 -2.44
CA TRP A 17 -4.06 -6.32 -2.24
C TRP A 17 -4.53 -5.90 -0.85
N ASP A 18 -5.65 -6.46 -0.39
CA ASP A 18 -6.18 -6.17 0.95
C ASP A 18 -5.19 -6.56 2.04
N ARG A 19 -4.53 -7.72 1.88
CA ARG A 19 -3.44 -8.17 2.77
C ARG A 19 -2.28 -7.18 2.73
N ASN A 20 -1.83 -6.77 1.54
CA ASN A 20 -0.74 -5.82 1.40
C ASN A 20 -1.03 -4.47 2.08
N ASN A 21 -2.23 -3.91 1.88
CA ASN A 21 -2.64 -2.68 2.57
C ASN A 21 -2.70 -2.88 4.10
N THR A 22 -3.26 -4.01 4.55
CA THR A 22 -3.31 -4.37 5.98
C THR A 22 -1.90 -4.42 6.59
N ILE A 23 -0.94 -5.02 5.89
CA ILE A 23 0.47 -5.11 6.31
C ILE A 23 1.08 -3.72 6.48
N LEU A 24 0.88 -2.81 5.52
CA LEU A 24 1.37 -1.44 5.64
C LEU A 24 0.76 -0.69 6.82
N VAL A 25 -0.55 -0.79 7.02
CA VAL A 25 -1.23 -0.13 8.14
C VAL A 25 -0.77 -0.71 9.48
N ASN A 26 -0.56 -2.02 9.57
CA ASN A 26 0.00 -2.65 10.76
C ASN A 26 1.43 -2.19 11.03
N LEU A 27 2.27 -2.09 9.99
CA LEU A 27 3.63 -1.57 10.10
C LEU A 27 3.65 -0.14 10.67
N LEU A 28 2.80 0.74 10.13
CA LEU A 28 2.62 2.12 10.60
C LEU A 28 2.18 2.17 12.07
N ARG A 29 1.19 1.34 12.43
CA ARG A 29 0.63 1.29 13.79
C ARG A 29 1.66 0.79 14.80
N ALA A 30 2.50 -0.15 14.40
CA ALA A 30 3.52 -0.75 15.25
C ALA A 30 4.76 0.13 15.45
N LEU A 31 4.91 1.24 14.71
CA LEU A 31 6.10 2.09 14.81
C LEU A 31 6.39 2.49 16.27
N PRO A 32 7.64 2.38 16.73
CA PRO A 32 8.04 2.92 18.02
C PRO A 32 7.89 4.44 18.05
N GLU A 33 7.98 5.03 19.24
CA GLU A 33 8.11 6.48 19.39
C GLU A 33 9.31 6.99 18.57
N GLY A 34 9.17 8.16 17.94
CA GLY A 34 10.19 8.70 17.02
C GLY A 34 10.28 7.98 15.66
N GLY A 35 9.66 6.82 15.48
CA GLY A 35 9.78 6.00 14.27
C GLY A 35 9.29 6.69 12.99
N LEU A 36 8.34 7.63 13.09
CA LEU A 36 7.85 8.42 11.95
C LEU A 36 8.89 9.41 11.40
N ASP A 37 9.82 9.86 12.26
CA ASP A 37 10.88 10.81 11.90
C ASP A 37 12.16 10.12 11.42
N ALA A 38 12.25 8.80 11.58
CA ALA A 38 13.40 8.03 11.15
C ALA A 38 13.69 8.22 9.65
N LYS A 39 14.97 8.39 9.33
CA LYS A 39 15.52 8.51 7.97
C LYS A 39 16.70 7.57 7.85
N VAL A 40 16.98 7.08 6.63
CA VAL A 40 18.16 6.24 6.40
C VAL A 40 19.45 7.08 6.50
N VAL A 41 19.47 8.21 5.81
CA VAL A 41 20.55 9.22 5.88
C VAL A 41 19.96 10.62 5.76
N GLU A 42 20.75 11.64 6.05
CA GLU A 42 20.31 13.03 5.86
C GLU A 42 19.87 13.29 4.41
N GLY A 43 18.82 14.10 4.22
CA GLY A 43 18.19 14.33 2.92
C GLY A 43 17.27 13.22 2.41
N SER A 44 17.29 12.01 2.99
CA SER A 44 16.34 10.95 2.64
C SER A 44 14.92 11.27 3.13
N PRO A 45 13.86 10.71 2.49
CA PRO A 45 12.52 10.79 3.04
C PRO A 45 12.46 10.15 4.43
N SER A 46 11.69 10.75 5.33
CA SER A 46 11.34 10.12 6.60
C SER A 46 10.35 8.99 6.40
N VAL A 47 10.20 8.12 7.40
CA VAL A 47 9.16 7.07 7.43
C VAL A 47 7.77 7.65 7.20
N ALA A 48 7.41 8.76 7.85
CA ALA A 48 6.14 9.45 7.60
C ALA A 48 5.99 9.84 6.12
N ARG A 49 7.04 10.42 5.52
CA ARG A 49 7.01 10.83 4.11
C ARG A 49 6.90 9.64 3.16
N MET A 50 7.48 8.49 3.50
CA MET A 50 7.32 7.25 2.71
C MET A 50 5.87 6.74 2.73
N PHE A 51 5.22 6.69 3.89
CA PHE A 51 3.80 6.30 3.95
C PHE A 51 2.89 7.26 3.18
N MET A 52 3.14 8.57 3.30
CA MET A 52 2.34 9.56 2.60
C MET A 52 2.61 9.56 1.09
N HIS A 53 3.84 9.24 0.68
CA HIS A 53 4.16 9.01 -0.73
C HIS A 53 3.41 7.81 -1.30
N ILE A 54 3.31 6.68 -0.57
CA ILE A 54 2.50 5.53 -0.98
C ILE A 54 1.05 5.94 -1.21
N HIS A 55 0.44 6.65 -0.25
CA HIS A 55 -0.93 7.14 -0.40
C HIS A 55 -1.09 8.01 -1.65
N TYR A 56 -0.18 8.97 -1.87
CA TYR A 56 -0.20 9.86 -3.03
C TYR A 56 -0.06 9.10 -4.35
N VAL A 57 0.90 8.18 -4.45
CA VAL A 57 1.14 7.38 -5.66
C VAL A 57 -0.10 6.59 -6.06
N ARG A 58 -0.77 5.95 -5.10
CA ARG A 58 -2.04 5.24 -5.35
C ARG A 58 -3.07 6.13 -6.04
N LEU A 59 -3.28 7.35 -5.52
CA LEU A 59 -4.30 8.27 -6.03
C LEU A 59 -3.93 8.86 -7.39
N VAL A 60 -2.67 9.24 -7.60
CA VAL A 60 -2.19 9.76 -8.89
C VAL A 60 -2.37 8.73 -9.99
N PHE A 61 -1.89 7.50 -9.77
CA PHE A 61 -2.00 6.46 -10.78
C PHE A 61 -3.47 6.13 -11.09
N VAL A 62 -4.35 6.04 -10.09
CA VAL A 62 -5.78 5.85 -10.37
C VAL A 62 -6.37 7.04 -11.13
N SER A 63 -5.98 8.28 -10.80
CA SER A 63 -6.43 9.47 -11.53
C SER A 63 -6.02 9.47 -13.00
N GLU A 64 -4.87 8.89 -13.32
CA GLU A 64 -4.31 8.89 -14.67
C GLU A 64 -4.77 7.67 -15.49
N ASP A 65 -4.88 6.51 -14.85
CA ASP A 65 -5.18 5.23 -15.50
C ASP A 65 -6.65 4.80 -15.41
N ALA A 66 -7.38 5.28 -14.39
CA ALA A 66 -8.76 4.91 -14.13
C ALA A 66 -9.57 6.08 -13.53
N PRO A 67 -9.64 7.24 -14.23
CA PRO A 67 -10.16 8.50 -13.71
C PRO A 67 -11.61 8.42 -13.20
N GLU A 68 -12.43 7.50 -13.73
CA GLU A 68 -13.80 7.29 -13.27
C GLU A 68 -13.90 6.72 -11.84
N PHE A 69 -12.79 6.20 -11.29
CA PHE A 69 -12.67 5.75 -9.90
C PHE A 69 -11.89 6.74 -9.03
N ALA A 70 -11.37 7.82 -9.62
CA ALA A 70 -10.48 8.73 -8.92
C ALA A 70 -11.27 9.71 -8.03
N GLY A 71 -10.75 9.90 -6.82
CA GLY A 71 -11.09 11.04 -5.96
C GLY A 71 -10.11 12.20 -6.14
N PRO A 72 -10.23 13.25 -5.32
CA PRO A 72 -9.26 14.35 -5.31
C PRO A 72 -7.84 13.86 -5.05
N VAL A 73 -6.88 14.29 -5.87
CA VAL A 73 -5.46 14.02 -5.68
C VAL A 73 -4.85 15.10 -4.78
N PRO A 74 -4.19 14.75 -3.67
CA PRO A 74 -3.55 15.73 -2.79
C PRO A 74 -2.41 16.52 -3.47
N GLU A 75 -2.46 17.86 -3.41
CA GLU A 75 -1.46 18.73 -4.08
C GLU A 75 -0.17 18.96 -3.27
N GLY A 76 -0.12 18.55 -1.99
CA GLY A 76 1.11 18.66 -1.19
C GLY A 76 0.93 18.60 0.33
N GLU A 77 -0.31 18.74 0.82
CA GLU A 77 -0.66 18.71 2.25
C GLU A 77 -0.18 17.44 2.95
N TRP A 78 -0.06 16.34 2.20
CA TRP A 78 0.42 15.06 2.67
C TRP A 78 1.89 15.05 3.10
N ARG A 79 2.71 15.99 2.61
CA ARG A 79 4.17 16.00 2.84
C ARG A 79 4.55 16.29 4.29
N ASN A 80 3.64 16.88 5.06
CA ASN A 80 3.87 17.29 6.44
C ASN A 80 3.03 16.50 7.46
N GLY A 81 2.22 15.54 7.01
CA GLY A 81 1.38 14.72 7.90
C GLY A 81 2.21 13.84 8.82
N ARG A 82 2.02 13.99 10.14
CA ARG A 82 2.70 13.19 11.18
C ARG A 82 1.74 12.44 12.11
N ASP A 83 0.44 12.60 11.92
CA ASP A 83 -0.55 11.88 12.72
C ASP A 83 -0.68 10.44 12.20
N ARG A 84 -0.22 9.50 13.02
CA ARG A 84 -0.26 8.06 12.71
C ARG A 84 -1.67 7.56 12.38
N SER A 85 -2.70 8.01 13.08
CA SER A 85 -4.08 7.59 12.83
C SER A 85 -4.56 8.12 11.49
N ARG A 86 -4.33 9.41 11.24
CA ARG A 86 -4.69 10.04 9.97
C ARG A 86 -3.99 9.38 8.78
N ILE A 87 -2.70 9.08 8.89
CA ILE A 87 -1.96 8.36 7.84
C ILE A 87 -2.58 6.98 7.59
N ALA A 88 -2.96 6.25 8.64
CA ALA A 88 -3.60 4.94 8.50
C ALA A 88 -4.95 5.04 7.78
N ASP A 89 -5.75 6.06 8.10
CA ASP A 89 -7.04 6.28 7.45
C ASP A 89 -6.86 6.61 5.97
N MET A 90 -5.90 7.49 5.64
CA MET A 90 -5.55 7.84 4.26
C MET A 90 -5.05 6.63 3.46
N LEU A 91 -4.24 5.75 4.07
CA LEU A 91 -3.82 4.50 3.42
C LEU A 91 -5.00 3.57 3.17
N ASN A 92 -5.92 3.43 4.12
CA ASN A 92 -7.11 2.60 3.93
C ASN A 92 -8.03 3.16 2.84
N GLU A 93 -8.19 4.48 2.78
CA GLU A 93 -8.97 5.15 1.74
C GLU A 93 -8.37 4.93 0.36
N SER A 94 -7.09 5.27 0.16
CA SER A 94 -6.45 5.06 -1.14
C SER A 94 -6.31 3.59 -1.51
N GLY A 95 -6.18 2.70 -0.53
CA GLY A 95 -6.23 1.25 -0.73
C GLY A 95 -7.56 0.79 -1.33
N LYS A 96 -8.68 1.31 -0.83
CA LYS A 96 -10.02 1.04 -1.41
C LYS A 96 -10.16 1.58 -2.83
N VAL A 97 -9.65 2.79 -3.08
CA VAL A 97 -9.70 3.40 -4.43
C VAL A 97 -8.99 2.51 -5.46
N VAL A 98 -7.78 2.05 -5.18
CA VAL A 98 -7.05 1.11 -6.06
C VAL A 98 -7.82 -0.20 -6.25
N ARG A 99 -8.36 -0.75 -5.16
CA ARG A 99 -9.15 -1.99 -5.19
C ARG A 99 -10.34 -1.88 -6.15
N GLU A 100 -11.14 -0.83 -5.99
CA GLU A 100 -12.35 -0.64 -6.81
C GLU A 100 -11.99 -0.32 -8.27
N ALA A 101 -10.93 0.45 -8.52
CA ALA A 101 -10.45 0.71 -9.88
C ALA A 101 -10.06 -0.59 -10.60
N VAL A 102 -9.25 -1.44 -9.96
CA VAL A 102 -8.82 -2.71 -10.56
C VAL A 102 -10.00 -3.65 -10.76
N LYS A 103 -10.86 -3.79 -9.74
CA LYS A 103 -12.05 -4.63 -9.84
C LYS A 103 -12.98 -4.17 -10.96
N GLY A 104 -13.30 -2.88 -11.01
CA GLY A 104 -14.23 -2.32 -11.99
C GLY A 104 -13.70 -2.40 -13.42
N ARG A 105 -12.40 -2.16 -13.63
CA ARG A 105 -11.76 -2.32 -14.95
C ARG A 105 -11.76 -3.79 -15.40
N LEU A 106 -11.47 -4.73 -14.51
CA LEU A 106 -11.55 -6.17 -14.82
C LEU A 106 -12.98 -6.65 -15.11
N GLU A 107 -13.97 -6.23 -14.31
CA GLU A 107 -15.37 -6.62 -14.49
C GLU A 107 -15.99 -6.03 -15.77
N SER A 108 -15.52 -4.85 -16.20
CA SER A 108 -15.93 -4.21 -17.46
C SER A 108 -15.11 -4.63 -18.68
N GLY A 109 -14.02 -5.37 -18.49
CA GLY A 109 -13.11 -5.77 -19.57
C GLY A 109 -12.37 -4.59 -20.21
N LYS A 110 -12.09 -3.54 -19.43
CA LYS A 110 -11.38 -2.34 -19.88
C LYS A 110 -9.94 -2.35 -19.36
N ASP A 111 -8.99 -1.97 -20.22
CA ASP A 111 -7.57 -1.80 -19.87
C ASP A 111 -7.37 -0.57 -18.98
N MET A 112 -6.14 -0.25 -18.58
CA MET A 112 -5.82 1.02 -17.91
C MET A 112 -5.51 2.11 -18.96
N ASP A 113 -5.74 3.38 -18.64
CA ASP A 113 -5.78 4.44 -19.68
C ASP A 113 -4.41 4.99 -20.11
N LEU A 114 -3.36 4.94 -19.26
CA LEU A 114 -2.11 5.68 -19.55
C LEU A 114 -0.82 4.86 -19.39
N HIS A 115 -0.57 4.28 -18.22
CA HIS A 115 0.70 3.65 -17.87
C HIS A 115 0.71 2.14 -18.05
N TYR A 116 -0.45 1.49 -17.92
CA TYR A 116 -0.57 0.04 -18.00
C TYR A 116 -1.53 -0.36 -19.10
N ASP A 117 -1.23 -1.48 -19.76
CA ASP A 117 -2.14 -2.11 -20.72
C ASP A 117 -3.11 -3.10 -20.04
N HIS A 118 -2.93 -3.40 -18.74
CA HIS A 118 -3.83 -4.31 -18.02
C HIS A 118 -3.95 -3.95 -16.52
N PRO A 119 -5.16 -3.99 -15.91
CA PRO A 119 -5.35 -3.70 -14.49
C PRO A 119 -4.54 -4.56 -13.51
N ILE A 120 -4.18 -5.79 -13.89
CA ILE A 120 -3.38 -6.68 -13.06
C ILE A 120 -1.95 -6.17 -12.97
N LEU A 121 -1.37 -5.68 -14.07
CA LEU A 121 0.00 -5.14 -14.06
C LEU A 121 0.09 -3.88 -13.21
N PHE A 122 -0.93 -3.03 -13.26
CA PHE A 122 -1.07 -1.92 -12.33
C PHE A 122 -1.08 -2.39 -10.87
N LEU A 123 -1.92 -3.37 -10.52
CA LEU A 123 -1.99 -3.90 -9.16
C LEU A 123 -0.66 -4.51 -8.69
N GLN A 124 0.03 -5.25 -9.55
CA GLN A 124 1.32 -5.83 -9.23
C GLN A 124 2.40 -4.76 -9.02
N HIS A 125 2.39 -3.68 -9.81
CA HIS A 125 3.29 -2.56 -9.57
C HIS A 125 3.04 -1.94 -8.18
N MET A 126 1.78 -1.73 -7.78
CA MET A 126 1.48 -1.18 -6.45
C MET A 126 2.00 -2.08 -5.32
N ILE A 127 1.81 -3.40 -5.42
CA ILE A 127 2.34 -4.36 -4.43
C ILE A 127 3.87 -4.30 -4.37
N TRP A 128 4.55 -4.32 -5.52
CA TRP A 128 6.01 -4.24 -5.59
C TRP A 128 6.56 -2.92 -5.02
N HIS A 129 5.96 -1.80 -5.42
CA HIS A 129 6.32 -0.45 -4.98
C HIS A 129 6.20 -0.32 -3.45
N GLU A 130 5.14 -0.88 -2.88
CA GLU A 130 4.92 -0.88 -1.43
C GLU A 130 5.86 -1.82 -0.69
N GLY A 131 6.22 -2.97 -1.28
CA GLY A 131 7.28 -3.84 -0.78
C GLY A 131 8.64 -3.16 -0.75
N TYR A 132 8.98 -2.38 -1.79
CA TYR A 132 10.18 -1.55 -1.82
C TYR A 132 10.22 -0.55 -0.65
N HIS A 133 9.14 0.21 -0.45
CA HIS A 133 9.07 1.16 0.67
C HIS A 133 9.00 0.50 2.05
N HIS A 134 8.36 -0.66 2.19
CA HIS A 134 8.40 -1.45 3.41
C HIS A 134 9.86 -1.73 3.81
N GLY A 135 10.68 -2.17 2.85
CA GLY A 135 12.11 -2.41 3.06
C GLY A 135 12.84 -1.15 3.51
N GLN A 136 12.59 -0.01 2.86
CA GLN A 136 13.20 1.27 3.23
C GLN A 136 12.78 1.74 4.63
N ILE A 137 11.51 1.54 5.01
CA ILE A 137 11.01 1.85 6.35
C ILE A 137 11.75 1.01 7.40
N LYS A 138 11.83 -0.32 7.21
CA LYS A 138 12.59 -1.19 8.12
C LYS A 138 14.06 -0.79 8.22
N LEU A 139 14.67 -0.38 7.11
CA LEU A 139 16.07 0.08 7.09
C LEU A 139 16.24 1.38 7.88
N ALA A 140 15.39 2.40 7.65
CA ALA A 140 15.42 3.67 8.37
C ALA A 140 15.29 3.47 9.89
N LEU A 141 14.39 2.57 10.30
CA LEU A 141 14.22 2.21 11.70
C LEU A 141 15.46 1.53 12.28
N LYS A 142 16.07 0.59 11.56
CA LYS A 142 17.29 -0.09 12.02
C LYS A 142 18.45 0.87 12.25
N VAL A 143 18.74 1.74 11.29
CA VAL A 143 19.90 2.65 11.37
C VAL A 143 19.72 3.77 12.40
N THR A 144 18.48 4.07 12.80
CA THR A 144 18.18 5.08 13.82
C THR A 144 17.97 4.49 15.22
N GLY A 145 18.20 3.18 15.42
CA GLY A 145 18.02 2.53 16.73
C GLY A 145 16.57 2.21 17.10
N HIS A 146 15.66 2.28 16.14
CA HIS A 146 14.22 2.04 16.30
C HIS A 146 13.77 0.71 15.66
N ALA A 147 14.67 -0.28 15.56
CA ALA A 147 14.40 -1.54 14.89
C ALA A 147 13.16 -2.24 15.46
N PHE A 148 12.34 -2.81 14.58
CA PHE A 148 11.27 -3.70 15.01
C PHE A 148 11.84 -4.98 15.63
N ASP A 149 11.13 -5.47 16.63
CA ASP A 149 11.23 -6.85 17.09
C ASP A 149 10.57 -7.75 16.04
N ASP A 150 11.37 -8.59 15.37
CA ASP A 150 10.90 -9.42 14.25
C ASP A 150 9.84 -10.46 14.71
N GLU A 151 9.91 -10.95 15.95
CA GLU A 151 8.92 -11.89 16.50
C GLU A 151 7.57 -11.21 16.75
N LYS A 152 7.58 -9.92 17.10
CA LYS A 152 6.35 -9.14 17.32
C LYS A 152 5.75 -8.61 16.02
N ILE A 153 6.58 -8.17 15.07
CA ILE A 153 6.10 -7.59 13.81
C ILE A 153 5.70 -8.67 12.80
N GLY A 154 6.32 -9.86 12.85
CA GLY A 154 6.08 -10.95 11.91
C GLY A 154 4.61 -11.38 11.80
N PRO A 155 3.90 -11.65 12.91
CA PRO A 155 2.50 -12.05 12.88
C PRO A 155 1.57 -11.02 12.21
N VAL A 156 1.81 -9.72 12.44
CA VAL A 156 0.98 -8.63 11.89
C VAL A 156 1.41 -8.16 10.51
N THR A 157 2.49 -8.72 9.96
CA THR A 157 2.99 -8.45 8.60
C THR A 157 2.96 -9.73 7.75
N TRP A 158 4.02 -10.54 7.81
CA TRP A 158 4.14 -11.78 7.04
C TRP A 158 3.08 -12.82 7.40
N GLY A 159 2.64 -12.87 8.66
CA GLY A 159 1.53 -13.73 9.09
C GLY A 159 0.22 -13.41 8.36
N VAL A 160 -0.05 -12.13 8.10
CA VAL A 160 -1.20 -11.67 7.30
C VAL A 160 -1.06 -12.11 5.85
N TRP A 161 0.12 -11.96 5.25
CA TRP A 161 0.35 -12.37 3.86
C TRP A 161 0.10 -13.87 3.66
N MET A 162 0.62 -14.70 4.57
CA MET A 162 0.53 -16.16 4.51
C MET A 162 -0.78 -16.74 5.08
N ASP A 163 -1.69 -15.90 5.58
CA ASP A 163 -2.94 -16.32 6.26
C ASP A 163 -2.74 -17.24 7.47
N LYS A 164 -1.64 -17.07 8.22
CA LYS A 164 -1.30 -17.98 9.35
C LYS A 164 -2.24 -17.88 10.55
N GLY A 165 -3.20 -16.94 10.55
CA GLY A 165 -4.17 -16.75 11.63
C GLY A 165 -5.50 -17.48 11.44
N ARG A 166 -5.69 -18.16 10.29
CA ARG A 166 -6.90 -18.93 9.98
C ARG A 166 -6.73 -20.45 10.10
N SER A 167 -5.55 -20.92 10.52
CA SER A 167 -5.23 -22.33 10.74
C SER A 167 -5.52 -22.77 12.17
#